data_AF-A0A8H7BY09-F1
#
_entry.id   AF-A0A8H7BY09-F1
#
_cell.length_a   1.000
_cell.length_b   1.000
_cell.length_c   1.000
_cell.angle_alpha   90.00
_cell.angle_beta   90.00
_cell.angle_gamma   90.00
#
_symmetry.space_group_name_H-M   'P 1'
#
loop_
_entity.id
_entity.type
_entity.pdbx_description
1 polymer ?
#
loop_
_entity_poly.entity_id
_entity_poly.type
_entity_poly.pdbx_seq_one_letter_code
_entity_poly.pdbx_strand_id
1 'polypeptide(L)'
;MLSFEQNIRTVFESFAEGNTFDVYNLLTEPEVSNPSPWSQKNITHLRRRLILVTARKPTPVFACGIEIYEYEAVSQDDTTGPTIYISKVDTTGCSPVKNVTAQVIRAYLRSVGKASVYIFARSQPQYIFANSRKFAGKVPLSDRGLIRWWYKLLSDPELLREGKEEKQETEGTLKSWWRWLTGASKKGAIEDEEQTQEMENADAKPRAWWYVPGIDDKVAALREIGNTQEDMGIAWNYGYPYEPKAIAKQVIPQFEDDAKSRLLSNMCSFKKSEDEEEITVQDFWNLLGFTEECGSGKLTCFFTVNVGSSIVKEAAKEGVQGDTYTNLWNTLMESDYSSVETAQASTAVFIERWNELLPKWKPLSIDSKGPCESVSSEPAVQHKEKQEVTVNVLSNNLVKRKQVPENGNTLTEDSTNRKASLEDANTLPPDSIKRKSSLTSTKRKAAVEEPSQENIHPTTRAKRRAL
;
A
#
# COMPACT_ATOMS: atom_id res chain seq x y z
N MET A 1 -20.87 10.32 13.04
CA MET A 1 -19.68 10.24 12.17
C MET A 1 -19.83 11.27 11.07
N LEU A 2 -18.75 11.84 10.55
CA LEU A 2 -18.79 12.81 9.44
C LEU A 2 -18.68 12.09 8.10
N SER A 3 -19.28 12.64 7.04
CA SER A 3 -19.10 12.12 5.66
C SER A 3 -17.68 12.38 5.15
N PHE A 4 -17.29 11.72 4.06
CA PHE A 4 -16.01 12.00 3.40
C PHE A 4 -15.84 13.49 3.06
N GLU A 5 -16.89 14.12 2.50
CA GLU A 5 -16.91 15.54 2.13
C GLU A 5 -16.73 16.47 3.34
N GLN A 6 -17.28 16.08 4.50
CA GLN A 6 -17.14 16.83 5.75
C GLN A 6 -15.73 16.66 6.34
N ASN A 7 -15.23 15.43 6.43
CA ASN A 7 -13.87 15.14 6.89
C ASN A 7 -12.82 15.85 6.03
N ILE A 8 -12.90 15.73 4.70
CA ILE A 8 -11.89 16.29 3.79
C ILE A 8 -11.93 17.82 3.81
N ARG A 9 -13.12 18.43 3.90
CA ARG A 9 -13.26 19.88 4.09
C ARG A 9 -12.56 20.33 5.38
N THR A 10 -12.87 19.72 6.53
CA THR A 10 -12.27 20.10 7.81
C THR A 10 -10.75 20.02 7.78
N VAL A 11 -10.18 19.00 7.13
CA VAL A 11 -8.72 18.86 7.04
C VAL A 11 -8.11 19.81 6.01
N PHE A 12 -8.73 20.04 4.84
CA PHE A 12 -8.19 20.92 3.80
C PHE A 12 -8.31 22.42 4.17
N GLU A 13 -9.37 22.80 4.89
CA GLU A 13 -9.50 24.15 5.47
C GLU A 13 -8.39 24.44 6.50
N SER A 14 -7.72 23.42 7.07
CA SER A 14 -6.62 23.60 8.03
C SER A 14 -5.23 23.83 7.41
N PHE A 15 -5.06 23.69 6.10
CA PHE A 15 -3.80 24.01 5.42
C PHE A 15 -3.52 25.52 5.43
N ALA A 16 -2.25 25.91 5.30
CA ALA A 16 -1.83 27.31 5.21
C ALA A 16 -2.55 28.06 4.06
N GLU A 17 -2.86 29.33 4.29
CA GLU A 17 -3.77 30.15 3.48
C GLU A 17 -3.46 30.25 1.97
N GLY A 18 -4.51 30.52 1.18
CA GLY A 18 -4.42 30.84 -0.24
C GLY A 18 -4.17 29.65 -1.17
N ASN A 19 -4.41 28.42 -0.73
CA ASN A 19 -4.43 27.22 -1.56
C ASN A 19 -5.88 26.78 -1.79
N THR A 20 -6.29 26.62 -3.04
CA THR A 20 -7.56 25.98 -3.40
C THR A 20 -7.30 24.54 -3.83
N PHE A 21 -8.11 23.60 -3.34
CA PHE A 21 -8.11 22.20 -3.73
C PHE A 21 -9.45 21.82 -4.36
N ASP A 22 -9.44 21.12 -5.49
CA ASP A 22 -10.64 20.52 -6.06
C ASP A 22 -10.56 18.99 -5.88
N VAL A 23 -11.50 18.43 -5.12
CA VAL A 23 -11.58 16.99 -4.82
C VAL A 23 -12.60 16.33 -5.74
N TYR A 24 -12.12 15.42 -6.59
CA TYR A 24 -12.92 14.60 -7.50
C TYR A 24 -13.11 13.24 -6.84
N ASN A 25 -14.33 12.95 -6.39
CA ASN A 25 -14.71 11.68 -5.76
C ASN A 25 -15.64 10.93 -6.73
N LEU A 26 -15.11 9.94 -7.43
CA LEU A 26 -15.80 9.15 -8.44
C LEU A 26 -16.10 7.75 -7.90
N LEU A 27 -17.35 7.30 -7.97
CA LEU A 27 -17.79 5.99 -7.47
C LEU A 27 -18.52 5.25 -8.60
N THR A 28 -18.26 3.96 -8.79
CA THR A 28 -19.10 3.14 -9.69
C THR A 28 -20.45 2.81 -9.05
N GLU A 29 -21.41 2.42 -9.89
CA GLU A 29 -22.52 1.57 -9.43
C GLU A 29 -21.96 0.25 -8.84
N PRO A 30 -22.63 -0.39 -7.85
CA PRO A 30 -22.17 -1.66 -7.29
C PRO A 30 -22.42 -2.86 -8.24
N GLU A 31 -21.35 -3.42 -8.79
CA GLU A 31 -21.39 -4.64 -9.62
C GLU A 31 -21.23 -5.91 -8.77
N VAL A 32 -21.63 -7.08 -9.29
CA VAL A 32 -21.33 -8.36 -8.60
C VAL A 32 -19.88 -8.74 -8.87
N SER A 33 -19.07 -8.79 -7.82
CA SER A 33 -17.65 -9.16 -7.89
C SER A 33 -17.49 -10.60 -8.36
N ASN A 34 -16.72 -10.82 -9.43
CA ASN A 34 -16.43 -12.14 -9.97
C ASN A 34 -14.96 -12.25 -10.43
N PRO A 35 -14.11 -13.03 -9.74
CA PRO A 35 -14.41 -13.77 -8.52
C PRO A 35 -14.74 -12.85 -7.33
N SER A 36 -15.42 -13.38 -6.33
CA SER A 36 -15.46 -12.76 -5.00
C SER A 36 -14.05 -12.82 -4.39
N PRO A 37 -13.59 -11.79 -3.64
CA PRO A 37 -12.33 -11.89 -2.91
C PRO A 37 -12.31 -13.04 -1.89
N TRP A 38 -13.49 -13.44 -1.41
CA TRP A 38 -13.67 -14.48 -0.41
C TRP A 38 -14.06 -15.81 -1.06
N SER A 39 -13.46 -16.92 -0.61
CA SER A 39 -13.83 -18.27 -1.09
C SER A 39 -15.21 -18.75 -0.61
N GLN A 40 -15.86 -18.00 0.28
CA GLN A 40 -17.24 -18.26 0.70
C GLN A 40 -18.22 -17.84 -0.41
N LYS A 41 -19.27 -18.64 -0.65
CA LYS A 41 -20.22 -18.46 -1.76
C LYS A 41 -21.22 -17.30 -1.57
N ASN A 42 -20.87 -16.29 -0.78
CA ASN A 42 -21.70 -15.12 -0.55
C ASN A 42 -21.54 -14.16 -1.75
N ILE A 43 -22.67 -13.72 -2.31
CA ILE A 43 -22.68 -12.68 -3.35
C ILE A 43 -22.01 -11.44 -2.74
N THR A 44 -20.96 -10.95 -3.38
CA THR A 44 -20.20 -9.79 -2.91
C THR A 44 -20.29 -8.71 -3.97
N HIS A 45 -20.78 -7.54 -3.59
CA HIS A 45 -20.85 -6.39 -4.48
C HIS A 45 -19.53 -5.61 -4.39
N LEU A 46 -18.99 -5.22 -5.55
CA LEU A 46 -17.83 -4.36 -5.68
C LEU A 46 -18.28 -2.97 -6.16
N ARG A 47 -17.81 -1.94 -5.48
CA ARG A 47 -17.78 -0.55 -5.97
C ARG A 47 -16.33 -0.11 -6.09
N ARG A 48 -15.92 0.41 -7.25
CA ARG A 48 -14.62 1.08 -7.40
C ARG A 48 -14.78 2.57 -7.08
N ARG A 49 -13.91 3.11 -6.22
CA ARG A 49 -13.86 4.53 -5.84
C ARG A 49 -12.51 5.11 -6.25
N LEU A 50 -12.53 6.12 -7.11
CA LEU A 50 -11.35 6.93 -7.45
C LEU A 50 -11.47 8.29 -6.78
N ILE A 51 -10.46 8.64 -5.98
CA ILE A 51 -10.33 9.97 -5.38
C ILE A 51 -9.12 10.67 -5.99
N LEU A 52 -9.33 11.76 -6.73
CA LEU A 52 -8.28 12.66 -7.21
C LEU A 52 -8.37 14.00 -6.48
N VAL A 53 -7.22 14.62 -6.24
CA VAL A 53 -7.13 15.96 -5.67
C VAL A 53 -6.21 16.82 -6.50
N THR A 54 -6.69 17.99 -6.95
CA THR A 54 -5.83 19.05 -7.49
C THR A 54 -5.37 20.00 -6.37
N ALA A 55 -4.23 20.65 -6.58
CA ALA A 55 -3.86 21.87 -5.88
C ALA A 55 -3.70 22.99 -6.93
N ARG A 56 -4.20 24.19 -6.63
CA ARG A 56 -4.29 25.30 -7.58
C ARG A 56 -3.40 26.48 -7.17
N LYS A 57 -2.35 26.75 -7.95
CA LYS A 57 -1.50 27.96 -7.83
C LYS A 57 -0.52 28.08 -9.02
N PRO A 58 -0.74 28.98 -10.01
CA PRO A 58 -1.99 29.67 -10.33
C PRO A 58 -2.99 28.73 -11.06
N THR A 59 -2.47 27.78 -11.82
CA THR A 59 -3.19 26.71 -12.54
C THR A 59 -3.43 25.50 -11.61
N PRO A 60 -4.47 24.69 -11.87
CA PRO A 60 -4.67 23.42 -11.17
C PRO A 60 -3.70 22.35 -11.69
N VAL A 61 -3.13 21.57 -10.77
CA VAL A 61 -2.39 20.34 -11.08
C VAL A 61 -2.77 19.24 -10.11
N PHE A 62 -2.90 17.99 -10.56
CA PHE A 62 -3.13 16.87 -9.65
C PHE A 62 -2.00 16.76 -8.61
N ALA A 63 -2.36 16.74 -7.34
CA ALA A 63 -1.45 16.47 -6.22
C ALA A 63 -1.31 14.97 -5.98
N CYS A 64 -2.45 14.26 -5.91
CA CYS A 64 -2.49 12.83 -5.70
C CYS A 64 -3.75 12.17 -6.26
N GLY A 65 -3.65 10.85 -6.45
CA GLY A 65 -4.75 9.97 -6.82
C GLY A 65 -4.75 8.71 -5.96
N ILE A 66 -5.94 8.20 -5.66
CA ILE A 66 -6.18 7.02 -4.83
C ILE A 66 -7.26 6.18 -5.51
N GLU A 67 -6.97 4.91 -5.77
CA GLU A 67 -7.92 3.91 -6.24
C GLU A 67 -8.24 2.93 -5.12
N ILE A 68 -9.53 2.72 -4.85
CA ILE A 68 -10.06 1.97 -3.72
C ILE A 68 -11.15 1.03 -4.22
N TYR A 69 -11.14 -0.23 -3.79
CA TYR A 69 -12.17 -1.22 -4.08
C TYR A 69 -12.95 -1.51 -2.79
N GLU A 70 -14.24 -1.24 -2.82
CA GLU A 70 -15.17 -1.39 -1.70
C GLU A 70 -16.04 -2.63 -1.95
N TYR A 71 -15.85 -3.66 -1.12
CA TYR A 71 -16.52 -4.94 -1.22
C TYR A 71 -17.54 -5.09 -0.08
N GLU A 72 -18.83 -5.19 -0.43
CA GLU A 72 -19.94 -5.41 0.50
C GLU A 72 -20.50 -6.83 0.28
N ALA A 73 -20.36 -7.70 1.29
CA ALA A 73 -20.82 -9.08 1.22
C ALA A 73 -22.30 -9.18 1.62
N VAL A 74 -23.14 -9.69 0.71
CA VAL A 74 -24.57 -9.93 0.97
C VAL A 74 -24.70 -11.08 1.96
N SER A 75 -24.86 -10.71 3.22
CA SER A 75 -25.06 -11.59 4.37
C SER A 75 -26.28 -11.13 5.15
N GLN A 76 -26.93 -12.05 5.86
CA GLN A 76 -28.10 -11.71 6.70
C GLN A 76 -27.66 -11.06 8.03
N ASP A 77 -26.48 -11.44 8.52
CA ASP A 77 -25.86 -10.89 9.72
C ASP A 77 -24.93 -9.71 9.38
N ASP A 78 -25.50 -8.51 9.28
CA ASP A 78 -24.88 -7.20 8.92
C ASP A 78 -23.80 -6.70 9.92
N THR A 79 -23.17 -7.62 10.65
CA THR A 79 -22.24 -7.40 11.77
C THR A 79 -20.81 -7.11 11.30
N THR A 80 -20.43 -7.61 10.13
CA THR A 80 -19.14 -7.35 9.46
C THR A 80 -19.33 -6.29 8.40
N GLY A 81 -18.91 -5.06 8.70
CA GLY A 81 -18.92 -3.96 7.74
C GLY A 81 -17.94 -4.15 6.56
N PRO A 82 -17.95 -3.24 5.58
CA PRO A 82 -17.34 -3.46 4.27
C PRO A 82 -15.84 -3.79 4.32
N THR A 83 -15.41 -4.57 3.34
CA THR A 83 -13.99 -4.83 3.07
C THR A 83 -13.47 -3.78 2.09
N ILE A 84 -12.41 -3.07 2.47
CA ILE A 84 -11.83 -1.97 1.71
C ILE A 84 -10.42 -2.38 1.29
N TYR A 85 -10.14 -2.43 -0.01
CA TYR A 85 -8.78 -2.61 -0.52
C TYR A 85 -8.29 -1.32 -1.19
N ILE A 86 -7.20 -0.74 -0.68
CA ILE A 86 -6.59 0.43 -1.32
C ILE A 86 -5.62 -0.08 -2.39
N SER A 87 -6.11 -0.12 -3.63
CA SER A 87 -5.46 -0.72 -4.79
C SER A 87 -4.23 0.05 -5.24
N LYS A 88 -4.35 1.36 -5.42
CA LYS A 88 -3.27 2.22 -5.95
C LYS A 88 -3.28 3.58 -5.23
N VAL A 89 -2.09 4.08 -4.90
CA VAL A 89 -1.88 5.43 -4.37
C VAL A 89 -0.71 6.05 -5.11
N ASP A 90 -0.88 7.25 -5.66
CA ASP A 90 0.17 7.93 -6.39
C ASP A 90 0.14 9.46 -6.23
N THR A 91 1.23 10.10 -6.62
CA THR A 91 1.41 11.55 -6.68
C THR A 91 2.07 11.95 -8.01
N THR A 92 1.80 13.14 -8.51
CA THR A 92 2.56 13.70 -9.65
C THR A 92 3.95 14.17 -9.23
N GLY A 93 4.08 14.63 -7.98
CA GLY A 93 5.21 15.44 -7.50
C GLY A 93 5.08 16.94 -7.83
N CYS A 94 4.17 17.33 -8.73
CA CYS A 94 4.04 18.69 -9.26
C CYS A 94 3.21 19.64 -8.37
N SER A 95 2.58 19.14 -7.30
CA SER A 95 1.83 19.97 -6.35
C SER A 95 2.77 20.79 -5.46
N PRO A 96 2.54 22.11 -5.28
CA PRO A 96 3.28 22.91 -4.31
C PRO A 96 2.94 22.53 -2.86
N VAL A 97 1.74 21.97 -2.63
CA VAL A 97 1.28 21.54 -1.30
C VAL A 97 1.74 20.10 -1.03
N LYS A 98 2.39 19.90 0.12
CA LYS A 98 2.88 18.59 0.61
C LYS A 98 1.85 17.92 1.52
N ASN A 99 2.04 16.63 1.83
CA ASN A 99 1.24 15.84 2.79
C ASN A 99 -0.26 15.66 2.45
N VAL A 100 -0.75 16.16 1.31
CA VAL A 100 -2.16 16.05 0.86
C VAL A 100 -2.65 14.59 0.92
N THR A 101 -1.89 13.65 0.32
CA THR A 101 -2.29 12.24 0.18
C THR A 101 -2.62 11.54 1.50
N ALA A 102 -1.80 11.76 2.54
CA ALA A 102 -2.03 11.13 3.84
C ALA A 102 -3.32 11.66 4.50
N GLN A 103 -3.65 12.93 4.27
CA GLN A 103 -4.87 13.54 4.77
C GLN A 103 -6.12 13.06 4.02
N VAL A 104 -6.03 12.85 2.70
CA VAL A 104 -7.15 12.27 1.91
C VAL A 104 -7.48 10.86 2.41
N ILE A 105 -6.48 10.00 2.58
CA ILE A 105 -6.68 8.63 3.07
C ILE A 105 -7.28 8.65 4.48
N ARG A 106 -6.77 9.49 5.39
CA ARG A 106 -7.35 9.64 6.74
C ARG A 106 -8.79 10.14 6.71
N ALA A 107 -9.11 11.14 5.90
CA ALA A 107 -10.47 11.66 5.78
C ALA A 107 -11.45 10.61 5.23
N TYR A 108 -11.00 9.78 4.28
CA TYR A 108 -11.74 8.63 3.77
C TYR A 108 -11.94 7.56 4.84
N LEU A 109 -10.87 7.05 5.47
CA LEU A 109 -10.96 6.00 6.48
C LEU A 109 -11.72 6.44 7.75
N ARG A 110 -11.78 7.74 8.06
CA ARG A 110 -12.66 8.32 9.10
C ARG A 110 -14.13 8.49 8.70
N SER A 111 -14.53 8.12 7.46
CA SER A 111 -15.91 8.27 6.96
C SER A 111 -16.65 6.95 6.71
N VAL A 112 -15.92 5.83 6.58
CA VAL A 112 -16.47 4.52 6.16
C VAL A 112 -17.13 3.69 7.29
N GLY A 113 -17.10 4.17 8.53
CA GLY A 113 -17.60 3.40 9.68
C GLY A 113 -16.71 2.22 10.05
N LYS A 114 -17.33 1.16 10.59
CA LYS A 114 -16.70 -0.14 10.87
C LYS A 114 -16.34 -0.83 9.55
N ALA A 115 -15.05 -0.98 9.25
CA ALA A 115 -14.59 -1.58 8.00
C ALA A 115 -13.27 -2.37 8.15
N SER A 116 -13.05 -3.36 7.29
CA SER A 116 -11.82 -4.16 7.23
C SER A 116 -10.93 -3.66 6.08
N VAL A 117 -9.85 -2.95 6.41
CA VAL A 117 -8.98 -2.27 5.43
C VAL A 117 -7.77 -3.14 5.10
N TYR A 118 -7.49 -3.31 3.81
CA TYR A 118 -6.38 -4.10 3.26
C TYR A 118 -5.51 -3.26 2.33
N ILE A 119 -4.18 -3.36 2.51
CA ILE A 119 -3.19 -2.63 1.72
C ILE A 119 -2.01 -3.56 1.40
N PHE A 120 -1.56 -3.57 0.13
CA PHE A 120 -0.29 -4.15 -0.29
C PHE A 120 0.74 -3.02 -0.53
N ALA A 121 1.59 -2.78 0.47
CA ALA A 121 2.64 -1.77 0.40
C ALA A 121 3.89 -2.31 -0.32
N ARG A 122 3.99 -2.02 -1.61
CA ARG A 122 5.15 -2.24 -2.48
C ARG A 122 5.56 -0.91 -3.08
N SER A 123 6.85 -0.57 -3.18
CA SER A 123 7.24 0.67 -3.89
C SER A 123 7.29 0.43 -5.40
N GLN A 124 6.81 1.40 -6.18
CA GLN A 124 7.08 1.55 -7.61
C GLN A 124 7.27 3.05 -7.94
N PRO A 125 7.97 3.41 -9.03
CA PRO A 125 8.22 4.82 -9.37
C PRO A 125 6.97 5.64 -9.74
N GLN A 126 5.90 4.96 -10.15
CA GLN A 126 4.59 5.51 -10.53
C GLN A 126 3.54 4.39 -10.48
N TYR A 127 2.27 4.75 -10.31
CA TYR A 127 1.13 3.83 -10.31
C TYR A 127 -0.04 4.32 -11.15
N ILE A 128 -0.37 5.62 -11.06
CA ILE A 128 -1.55 6.24 -11.68
C ILE A 128 -1.13 7.35 -12.64
N PHE A 129 -0.13 8.16 -12.28
CA PHE A 129 0.31 9.29 -13.10
C PHE A 129 1.42 8.83 -14.04
N ALA A 130 1.08 8.52 -15.30
CA ALA A 130 2.07 8.05 -16.26
C ALA A 130 3.19 9.08 -16.51
N ASN A 131 4.40 8.57 -16.75
CA ASN A 131 5.65 9.33 -16.87
C ASN A 131 6.06 10.20 -15.68
N SER A 132 5.27 10.33 -14.60
CA SER A 132 5.61 11.13 -13.42
C SER A 132 6.95 10.77 -12.78
N ARG A 133 7.43 9.52 -12.94
CA ARG A 133 8.78 9.10 -12.53
C ARG A 133 9.94 9.83 -13.24
N LYS A 134 9.66 10.57 -14.33
CA LYS A 134 10.62 11.42 -15.05
C LYS A 134 10.74 12.81 -14.42
N PHE A 135 9.72 13.26 -13.69
CA PHE A 135 9.71 14.58 -13.08
C PHE A 135 10.63 14.60 -11.84
N ALA A 136 11.69 15.41 -11.89
CA ALA A 136 12.70 15.45 -10.82
C ALA A 136 12.17 15.94 -9.45
N GLY A 137 11.01 16.61 -9.40
CA GLY A 137 10.34 16.96 -8.15
C GLY A 137 9.54 15.81 -7.52
N LYS A 138 9.28 14.72 -8.25
CA LYS A 138 8.69 13.50 -7.67
C LYS A 138 9.79 12.70 -6.98
N VAL A 139 9.60 12.45 -5.68
CA VAL A 139 10.49 11.62 -4.86
C VAL A 139 9.70 10.39 -4.39
N PRO A 140 9.73 9.26 -5.13
CA PRO A 140 9.12 8.01 -4.67
C PRO A 140 9.77 7.55 -3.37
N LEU A 141 8.97 7.06 -2.43
CA LEU A 141 9.49 6.44 -1.21
C LEU A 141 10.15 5.10 -1.57
N SER A 142 11.36 4.84 -1.06
CA SER A 142 11.91 3.48 -1.04
C SER A 142 10.97 2.53 -0.29
N ASP A 143 10.99 1.23 -0.61
CA ASP A 143 10.25 0.18 0.09
C ASP A 143 10.12 0.37 1.62
N ARG A 144 11.26 0.40 2.33
CA ARG A 144 11.34 0.66 3.79
C ARG A 144 10.64 1.95 4.22
N GLY A 145 10.74 2.99 3.40
CA GLY A 145 10.10 4.29 3.63
C GLY A 145 8.59 4.27 3.39
N LEU A 146 8.11 3.52 2.39
CA LEU A 146 6.69 3.36 2.10
C LEU A 146 5.98 2.51 3.16
N ILE A 147 6.60 1.41 3.61
CA ILE A 147 6.08 0.59 4.71
C ILE A 147 5.99 1.45 5.99
N ARG A 148 7.06 2.18 6.35
CA ARG A 148 7.06 3.12 7.48
C ARG A 148 5.99 4.21 7.34
N TRP A 149 5.74 4.71 6.12
CA TRP A 149 4.72 5.74 5.88
C TRP A 149 3.31 5.19 6.09
N TRP A 150 2.98 4.01 5.54
CA TRP A 150 1.70 3.34 5.79
C TRP A 150 1.51 3.00 7.27
N TYR A 151 2.54 2.44 7.91
CA TYR A 151 2.55 2.15 9.35
C TYR A 151 2.17 3.39 10.17
N LYS A 152 2.82 4.54 9.94
CA LYS A 152 2.55 5.81 10.63
C LYS A 152 1.26 6.52 10.18
N LEU A 153 0.71 6.17 9.01
CA LEU A 153 -0.60 6.67 8.55
C LEU A 153 -1.72 5.95 9.29
N LEU A 154 -1.64 4.62 9.34
CA LEU A 154 -2.61 3.72 9.95
C LEU A 154 -2.54 3.75 11.49
N SER A 155 -1.40 4.12 12.06
CA SER A 155 -1.22 4.37 13.51
C SER A 155 -1.87 5.68 14.00
N ASP A 156 -3.03 6.03 13.44
CA ASP A 156 -3.81 7.22 13.80
C ASP A 156 -4.94 6.78 14.74
N PRO A 157 -4.93 7.19 16.02
CA PRO A 157 -5.91 6.69 17.00
C PRO A 157 -7.37 6.90 16.61
N GLU A 158 -7.71 7.97 15.88
CA GLU A 158 -9.09 8.22 15.43
C GLU A 158 -9.57 7.25 14.32
N LEU A 159 -8.68 6.44 13.73
CA LEU A 159 -9.07 5.33 12.85
C LEU A 159 -9.52 4.10 13.64
N LEU A 160 -8.89 3.83 14.78
CA LEU A 160 -9.16 2.65 15.61
C LEU A 160 -10.04 2.95 16.82
N ARG A 161 -10.31 4.23 17.11
CA ARG A 161 -11.08 4.66 18.26
C ARG A 161 -12.45 4.00 18.26
N GLU A 162 -12.75 3.35 19.37
CA GLU A 162 -14.10 2.88 19.61
C GLU A 162 -15.01 4.09 19.85
N GLY A 163 -16.06 4.19 19.05
CA GLY A 163 -17.23 4.92 19.46
C GLY A 163 -17.71 4.27 20.75
N LYS A 164 -17.58 4.98 21.87
CA LYS A 164 -18.28 4.63 23.11
C LYS A 164 -19.73 4.41 22.72
N GLU A 165 -20.22 3.19 22.92
CA GLU A 165 -21.65 3.01 22.99
C GLU A 165 -22.14 3.87 24.15
N GLU A 166 -23.03 4.81 23.87
CA GLU A 166 -23.86 5.40 24.92
C GLU A 166 -24.82 4.30 25.39
N LYS A 167 -24.30 3.39 26.22
CA LYS A 167 -25.08 2.48 27.05
C LYS A 167 -25.99 3.36 27.92
N GLN A 168 -27.21 3.60 27.43
CA GLN A 168 -28.25 4.28 28.18
C GLN A 168 -28.38 3.60 29.55
N GLU A 169 -28.41 4.37 30.64
CA GLU A 169 -28.23 3.91 32.03
C GLU A 169 -29.37 2.99 32.55
N THR A 170 -29.41 1.79 32.00
CA THR A 170 -30.40 0.74 32.26
C THR A 170 -29.80 -0.35 33.14
N GLU A 171 -28.56 -0.78 32.84
CA GLU A 171 -27.77 -1.66 33.71
C GLU A 171 -27.48 -1.01 35.08
N GLY A 172 -27.24 0.30 35.12
CA GLY A 172 -27.03 1.04 36.38
C GLY A 172 -28.27 1.01 37.29
N THR A 173 -29.46 1.16 36.70
CA THR A 173 -30.74 1.05 37.40
C THR A 173 -30.99 -0.38 37.89
N LEU A 174 -30.80 -1.39 37.04
CA LEU A 174 -31.03 -2.80 37.39
C LEU A 174 -30.04 -3.33 38.45
N LYS A 175 -28.73 -3.05 38.32
CA LYS A 175 -27.73 -3.42 39.34
C LYS A 175 -28.00 -2.72 40.68
N SER A 176 -28.47 -1.46 40.66
CA SER A 176 -28.84 -0.73 41.90
C SER A 176 -30.09 -1.33 42.56
N TRP A 177 -31.12 -1.66 41.77
CA TRP A 177 -32.35 -2.28 42.27
C TRP A 177 -32.09 -3.68 42.85
N TRP A 178 -31.22 -4.47 42.21
CA TRP A 178 -30.81 -5.78 42.72
C TRP A 178 -29.98 -5.69 44.01
N ARG A 179 -29.07 -4.71 44.14
CA ARG A 179 -28.32 -4.47 45.39
C ARG A 179 -29.22 -4.02 46.54
N TRP A 180 -30.30 -3.29 46.25
CA TRP A 180 -31.32 -2.92 47.25
C TRP A 180 -32.17 -4.13 47.67
N LEU A 181 -32.60 -4.98 46.73
CA LEU A 181 -33.39 -6.19 47.01
C LEU A 181 -32.61 -7.28 47.76
N THR A 182 -31.29 -7.39 47.54
CA THR A 182 -30.47 -8.49 48.10
C THR A 182 -29.76 -8.15 49.42
N GLY A 183 -29.74 -6.88 49.85
CA GLY A 183 -29.18 -6.48 51.15
C GLY A 183 -27.66 -6.69 51.31
N ALA A 184 -26.92 -6.91 50.22
CA ALA A 184 -25.50 -7.26 50.25
C ALA A 184 -24.61 -6.14 50.81
N SER A 185 -24.10 -6.33 52.03
CA SER A 185 -23.28 -5.34 52.75
C SER A 185 -21.84 -5.27 52.24
N LYS A 186 -21.23 -4.07 52.24
CA LYS A 186 -19.88 -3.82 51.72
C LYS A 186 -18.75 -4.36 52.63
N LYS A 187 -18.45 -5.67 52.55
CA LYS A 187 -17.14 -6.25 52.91
C LYS A 187 -16.84 -7.46 52.01
N GLY A 188 -15.90 -7.32 51.08
CA GLY A 188 -15.43 -8.40 50.19
C GLY A 188 -15.03 -7.90 48.79
N ALA A 189 -15.95 -7.23 48.10
CA ALA A 189 -15.78 -6.80 46.69
C ALA A 189 -14.78 -5.65 46.52
N ILE A 190 -13.49 -5.97 46.56
CA ILE A 190 -12.36 -5.17 46.07
C ILE A 190 -11.43 -6.08 45.24
N GLU A 191 -11.15 -7.29 45.71
CA GLU A 191 -10.26 -8.25 45.02
C GLU A 191 -10.91 -8.84 43.74
N ASP A 192 -12.25 -8.91 43.67
CA ASP A 192 -12.99 -9.39 42.48
C ASP A 192 -13.06 -8.36 41.32
N GLU A 193 -13.00 -7.06 41.63
CA GLU A 193 -13.19 -5.98 40.62
C GLU A 193 -11.93 -5.72 39.78
N GLU A 194 -10.73 -6.08 40.27
CA GLU A 194 -9.49 -6.04 39.47
C GLU A 194 -9.41 -7.28 38.54
N GLN A 195 -9.68 -8.48 39.06
CA GLN A 195 -9.61 -9.72 38.25
C GLN A 195 -10.65 -9.76 37.11
N THR A 196 -11.84 -9.19 37.31
CA THR A 196 -12.83 -9.09 36.23
C THR A 196 -12.41 -8.11 35.12
N GLN A 197 -11.67 -7.04 35.45
CA GLN A 197 -11.13 -6.12 34.44
C GLN A 197 -9.97 -6.73 33.64
N GLU A 198 -9.11 -7.55 34.27
CA GLU A 198 -8.09 -8.31 33.52
C GLU A 198 -8.71 -9.35 32.57
N MET A 199 -9.80 -10.01 32.99
CA MET A 199 -10.49 -10.99 32.14
C MET A 199 -11.29 -10.36 30.98
N GLU A 200 -12.00 -9.23 31.17
CA GLU A 200 -12.73 -8.60 30.07
C GLU A 200 -11.81 -7.99 28.99
N ASN A 201 -10.60 -7.56 29.34
CA ASN A 201 -9.63 -7.03 28.37
C ASN A 201 -8.90 -8.10 27.55
N ALA A 202 -8.93 -9.37 27.97
CA ALA A 202 -8.19 -10.46 27.31
C ALA A 202 -8.78 -10.87 25.94
N ASP A 203 -10.08 -10.66 25.72
CA ASP A 203 -10.80 -11.09 24.51
C ASP A 203 -10.92 -9.98 23.44
N ALA A 204 -10.21 -8.86 23.64
CA ALA A 204 -10.17 -7.72 22.72
C ALA A 204 -9.43 -8.07 21.42
N LYS A 205 -10.12 -8.74 20.49
CA LYS A 205 -9.58 -9.23 19.21
C LYS A 205 -8.75 -8.13 18.52
N PRO A 206 -7.48 -8.40 18.18
CA PRO A 206 -6.58 -7.37 17.68
C PRO A 206 -7.13 -6.66 16.44
N ARG A 207 -6.82 -5.36 16.34
CA ARG A 207 -7.44 -4.45 15.36
C ARG A 207 -6.52 -4.04 14.22
N ALA A 208 -5.23 -4.37 14.29
CA ALA A 208 -4.22 -3.96 13.31
C ALA A 208 -3.11 -5.01 13.19
N TRP A 209 -2.92 -5.53 11.99
CA TRP A 209 -1.88 -6.47 11.61
C TRP A 209 -0.99 -5.89 10.51
N TRP A 210 0.29 -6.23 10.56
CA TRP A 210 1.25 -5.97 9.49
C TRP A 210 2.24 -7.12 9.35
N TYR A 211 2.62 -7.46 8.13
CA TYR A 211 3.57 -8.54 7.86
C TYR A 211 4.45 -8.24 6.64
N VAL A 212 5.75 -8.48 6.80
CA VAL A 212 6.77 -8.37 5.74
C VAL A 212 7.20 -9.79 5.36
N PRO A 213 6.80 -10.32 4.18
CA PRO A 213 7.15 -11.67 3.77
C PRO A 213 8.67 -11.89 3.75
N GLY A 214 9.12 -13.01 4.31
CA GLY A 214 10.55 -13.30 4.47
C GLY A 214 11.23 -12.67 5.69
N ILE A 215 10.46 -12.03 6.60
CA ILE A 215 10.93 -11.62 7.93
C ILE A 215 9.92 -12.10 8.98
N ASP A 216 10.29 -13.12 9.76
CA ASP A 216 9.38 -13.72 10.76
C ASP A 216 9.34 -12.95 12.09
N ASP A 217 10.39 -12.18 12.41
CA ASP A 217 10.52 -11.44 13.67
C ASP A 217 10.06 -9.97 13.55
N LYS A 218 9.19 -9.55 14.49
CA LYS A 218 8.72 -8.17 14.64
C LYS A 218 9.86 -7.18 14.88
N VAL A 219 10.88 -7.54 15.65
CA VAL A 219 11.99 -6.62 16.00
C VAL A 219 12.89 -6.39 14.79
N ALA A 220 13.23 -7.45 14.04
CA ALA A 220 13.90 -7.37 12.76
C ALA A 220 13.09 -6.54 11.75
N ALA A 221 11.78 -6.77 11.61
CA ALA A 221 10.93 -6.00 10.70
C ALA A 221 10.90 -4.50 11.06
N LEU A 222 10.74 -4.16 12.35
CA LEU A 222 10.79 -2.77 12.84
C LEU A 222 12.15 -2.11 12.54
N ARG A 223 13.24 -2.85 12.76
CA ARG A 223 14.61 -2.39 12.45
C ARG A 223 14.82 -2.16 10.95
N GLU A 224 14.33 -3.06 10.09
CA GLU A 224 14.44 -2.90 8.64
C GLU A 224 13.64 -1.70 8.12
N ILE A 225 12.43 -1.46 8.63
CA ILE A 225 11.70 -0.21 8.32
C ILE A 225 12.24 1.00 9.08
N GLY A 226 13.28 0.86 9.91
CA GLY A 226 13.89 1.93 10.70
C GLY A 226 12.90 2.66 11.62
N ASN A 227 12.03 1.90 12.29
CA ASN A 227 11.16 2.40 13.35
C ASN A 227 11.72 1.94 14.71
N THR A 228 11.98 2.87 15.63
CA THR A 228 12.73 2.61 16.88
C THR A 228 11.90 2.82 18.15
N GLN A 229 10.58 3.00 18.00
CA GLN A 229 9.64 3.12 19.11
C GLN A 229 8.58 2.03 18.99
N GLU A 230 8.19 1.47 20.13
CA GLU A 230 6.88 0.83 20.28
C GLU A 230 5.81 1.94 20.30
N ASP A 231 4.67 1.70 19.65
CA ASP A 231 3.79 2.79 19.23
C ASP A 231 3.02 3.47 20.35
N MET A 232 2.84 4.78 20.21
CA MET A 232 2.04 5.60 21.11
C MET A 232 0.53 5.35 20.89
N GLY A 233 0.05 4.21 21.37
CA GLY A 233 -1.38 3.92 21.61
C GLY A 233 -2.03 2.84 20.75
N ILE A 234 -1.30 2.09 19.92
CA ILE A 234 -1.88 1.06 19.04
C ILE A 234 -1.10 -0.26 19.10
N ALA A 235 -1.80 -1.33 19.48
CA ALA A 235 -1.25 -2.68 19.58
C ALA A 235 -1.09 -3.36 18.20
N TRP A 236 -0.06 -2.99 17.45
CA TRP A 236 0.28 -3.66 16.18
C TRP A 236 0.71 -5.11 16.40
N ASN A 237 -0.08 -6.02 15.84
CA ASN A 237 0.22 -7.44 15.77
C ASN A 237 1.10 -7.69 14.53
N TYR A 238 2.20 -8.42 14.70
CA TYR A 238 3.06 -8.79 13.58
C TYR A 238 2.62 -10.15 13.04
N GLY A 239 2.55 -10.28 11.71
CA GLY A 239 1.88 -11.40 11.05
C GLY A 239 0.50 -11.01 10.53
N TYR A 240 -0.43 -11.96 10.51
CA TYR A 240 -1.67 -11.89 9.72
C TYR A 240 -2.89 -12.41 10.52
N PRO A 241 -4.13 -11.98 10.16
CA PRO A 241 -5.35 -12.31 10.91
C PRO A 241 -5.90 -13.73 10.65
N TYR A 242 -5.07 -14.66 10.18
CA TYR A 242 -5.46 -15.98 9.70
C TYR A 242 -4.76 -17.09 10.49
N GLU A 243 -5.49 -18.15 10.82
CA GLU A 243 -4.94 -19.36 11.46
C GLU A 243 -3.85 -19.98 10.56
N PRO A 244 -2.58 -20.12 11.01
CA PRO A 244 -1.48 -20.62 10.20
C PRO A 244 -1.72 -21.99 9.54
N LYS A 245 -2.52 -22.86 10.18
CA LYS A 245 -2.87 -24.20 9.66
C LYS A 245 -4.13 -24.23 8.79
N ALA A 246 -4.85 -23.11 8.66
CA ALA A 246 -5.99 -23.04 7.73
C ALA A 246 -5.50 -23.09 6.28
N ILE A 247 -6.40 -23.45 5.36
CA ILE A 247 -6.09 -23.46 3.93
C ILE A 247 -6.07 -22.03 3.40
N ALA A 248 -4.93 -21.60 2.83
CA ALA A 248 -4.68 -20.22 2.42
C ALA A 248 -5.78 -19.68 1.49
N LYS A 249 -6.12 -20.45 0.44
CA LYS A 249 -7.14 -20.12 -0.57
C LYS A 249 -8.54 -19.90 0.02
N GLN A 250 -8.84 -20.48 1.18
CA GLN A 250 -10.16 -20.42 1.80
C GLN A 250 -10.34 -19.19 2.70
N VAL A 251 -9.24 -18.65 3.25
CA VAL A 251 -9.26 -17.56 4.26
C VAL A 251 -8.58 -16.26 3.83
N ILE A 252 -7.63 -16.31 2.89
CA ILE A 252 -6.91 -15.12 2.41
C ILE A 252 -7.70 -14.45 1.27
N PRO A 253 -8.03 -13.16 1.37
CA PRO A 253 -8.82 -12.46 0.36
C PRO A 253 -7.99 -12.20 -0.91
N GLN A 254 -8.65 -12.38 -2.06
CA GLN A 254 -8.08 -12.26 -3.40
C GLN A 254 -8.58 -10.97 -4.07
N PHE A 255 -7.82 -9.89 -3.96
CA PHE A 255 -8.12 -8.60 -4.60
C PHE A 255 -7.52 -8.49 -6.01
N GLU A 256 -8.08 -7.60 -6.83
CA GLU A 256 -7.51 -7.21 -8.14
C GLU A 256 -6.08 -6.65 -7.98
N ASP A 257 -5.20 -6.91 -8.96
CA ASP A 257 -3.76 -6.59 -9.01
C ASP A 257 -2.85 -7.09 -7.85
N ASP A 258 -3.39 -7.68 -6.79
CA ASP A 258 -2.66 -8.06 -5.57
C ASP A 258 -1.76 -9.32 -5.74
N ALA A 259 -0.57 -9.29 -5.14
CA ALA A 259 0.41 -10.38 -5.23
C ALA A 259 -0.05 -11.69 -4.55
N LYS A 260 -0.91 -11.63 -3.53
CA LYS A 260 -1.52 -12.82 -2.90
C LYS A 260 -2.45 -13.53 -3.88
N SER A 261 -3.32 -12.78 -4.55
CA SER A 261 -4.22 -13.28 -5.60
C SER A 261 -3.44 -13.91 -6.74
N ARG A 262 -2.37 -13.24 -7.19
CA ARG A 262 -1.50 -13.73 -8.27
C ARG A 262 -0.81 -15.05 -7.87
N LEU A 263 -0.31 -15.17 -6.64
CA LEU A 263 0.30 -16.40 -6.14
C LEU A 263 -0.73 -17.54 -5.98
N LEU A 264 -1.89 -17.27 -5.37
CA LEU A 264 -2.96 -18.27 -5.20
C LEU A 264 -3.51 -18.76 -6.55
N SER A 265 -3.70 -17.85 -7.51
CA SER A 265 -4.13 -18.17 -8.87
C SER A 265 -3.10 -19.06 -9.59
N ASN A 266 -1.82 -18.68 -9.57
CA ASN A 266 -0.74 -19.50 -10.13
C ASN A 266 -0.69 -20.90 -9.51
N MET A 267 -0.77 -21.00 -8.17
CA MET A 267 -0.77 -22.31 -7.48
C MET A 267 -1.98 -23.17 -7.86
N CYS A 268 -3.16 -22.57 -8.04
CA CYS A 268 -4.32 -23.30 -8.56
C CYS A 268 -4.12 -23.76 -10.02
N SER A 269 -3.43 -22.98 -10.85
CA SER A 269 -3.13 -23.32 -12.25
C SER A 269 -2.05 -24.40 -12.42
N PHE A 270 -1.23 -24.67 -11.40
CA PHE A 270 -0.19 -25.70 -11.45
C PHE A 270 -0.60 -27.06 -10.86
N LYS A 271 -1.76 -27.16 -10.19
CA LYS A 271 -2.29 -28.45 -9.73
C LYS A 271 -2.59 -29.37 -10.90
N LYS A 272 -2.05 -30.59 -10.89
CA LYS A 272 -2.19 -31.61 -11.94
C LYS A 272 -3.30 -32.62 -11.64
N SER A 273 -3.73 -32.72 -10.37
CA SER A 273 -4.88 -33.52 -9.94
C SER A 273 -5.67 -32.81 -8.83
N GLU A 274 -6.93 -33.22 -8.65
CA GLU A 274 -7.79 -32.72 -7.55
C GLU A 274 -7.29 -33.20 -6.18
N ASP A 275 -6.57 -34.33 -6.13
CA ASP A 275 -6.01 -34.93 -4.91
C ASP A 275 -4.74 -34.22 -4.37
N GLU A 276 -4.18 -33.23 -5.08
CA GLU A 276 -3.07 -32.44 -4.53
C GLU A 276 -3.55 -31.60 -3.34
N GLU A 277 -2.80 -31.62 -2.23
CA GLU A 277 -3.16 -30.91 -0.99
C GLU A 277 -3.32 -29.38 -1.23
N GLU A 278 -4.22 -28.71 -0.52
CA GLU A 278 -4.32 -27.25 -0.58
C GLU A 278 -3.30 -26.62 0.39
N ILE A 279 -2.57 -25.60 -0.07
CA ILE A 279 -1.48 -24.98 0.71
C ILE A 279 -1.98 -24.31 1.99
N THR A 280 -1.26 -24.48 3.10
CA THR A 280 -1.56 -23.83 4.37
C THR A 280 -1.30 -22.32 4.30
N VAL A 281 -1.93 -21.54 5.19
CA VAL A 281 -1.63 -20.12 5.38
C VAL A 281 -0.14 -19.91 5.64
N GLN A 282 0.48 -20.72 6.52
CA GLN A 282 1.90 -20.59 6.86
C GLN A 282 2.79 -20.80 5.63
N ASP A 283 2.59 -21.88 4.89
CA ASP A 283 3.39 -22.21 3.71
C ASP A 283 3.18 -21.20 2.58
N PHE A 284 1.96 -20.68 2.42
CA PHE A 284 1.66 -19.59 1.49
C PHE A 284 2.49 -18.34 1.81
N TRP A 285 2.55 -17.91 3.07
CA TRP A 285 3.33 -16.72 3.46
C TRP A 285 4.83 -16.94 3.36
N ASN A 286 5.31 -18.17 3.60
CA ASN A 286 6.70 -18.57 3.35
C ASN A 286 7.03 -18.44 1.84
N LEU A 287 6.22 -19.06 0.97
CA LEU A 287 6.42 -19.00 -0.49
C LEU A 287 6.31 -17.57 -1.05
N LEU A 288 5.44 -16.73 -0.48
CA LEU A 288 5.27 -15.34 -0.91
C LEU A 288 6.58 -14.54 -0.76
N GLY A 289 7.36 -14.80 0.30
CA GLY A 289 8.68 -14.20 0.53
C GLY A 289 9.75 -14.55 -0.51
N PHE A 290 9.56 -15.61 -1.31
CA PHE A 290 10.45 -15.98 -2.41
C PHE A 290 9.99 -15.49 -3.80
N THR A 291 8.83 -14.82 -3.88
CA THR A 291 8.32 -14.26 -5.16
C THR A 291 9.15 -13.09 -5.66
N GLU A 292 9.12 -12.82 -6.97
CA GLU A 292 9.73 -11.61 -7.53
C GLU A 292 9.14 -10.31 -6.98
N GLU A 293 7.95 -10.33 -6.37
CA GLU A 293 7.27 -9.11 -5.89
C GLU A 293 7.58 -8.76 -4.44
N CYS A 294 7.69 -9.77 -3.58
CA CYS A 294 7.92 -9.60 -2.13
C CYS A 294 9.31 -10.05 -1.68
N GLY A 295 10.06 -10.75 -2.53
CA GLY A 295 11.43 -11.20 -2.29
C GLY A 295 12.44 -10.57 -3.25
N SER A 296 13.52 -11.30 -3.53
CA SER A 296 14.59 -10.90 -4.49
C SER A 296 15.17 -9.50 -4.21
N GLY A 297 15.32 -9.14 -2.94
CA GLY A 297 15.90 -7.86 -2.49
C GLY A 297 14.92 -6.68 -2.43
N LYS A 298 13.66 -6.87 -2.84
CA LYS A 298 12.56 -5.94 -2.55
C LYS A 298 12.08 -6.17 -1.11
N LEU A 299 11.42 -5.18 -0.53
CA LEU A 299 10.79 -5.29 0.78
C LEU A 299 9.35 -4.80 0.67
N THR A 300 8.36 -5.68 0.83
CA THR A 300 6.95 -5.32 0.79
C THR A 300 6.28 -5.60 2.13
N CYS A 301 5.13 -4.97 2.38
CA CYS A 301 4.33 -5.24 3.57
C CYS A 301 2.86 -5.38 3.21
N PHE A 302 2.19 -6.32 3.85
CA PHE A 302 0.73 -6.39 3.87
C PHE A 302 0.23 -5.77 5.18
N PHE A 303 -0.83 -4.98 5.10
CA PHE A 303 -1.53 -4.43 6.25
C PHE A 303 -2.98 -4.91 6.25
N THR A 304 -3.50 -5.22 7.43
CA THR A 304 -4.94 -5.45 7.66
C THR A 304 -5.37 -4.68 8.90
N VAL A 305 -6.37 -3.80 8.79
CA VAL A 305 -6.76 -2.88 9.85
C VAL A 305 -8.27 -2.76 9.97
N ASN A 306 -8.80 -3.01 11.17
CA ASN A 306 -10.22 -2.94 11.51
C ASN A 306 -10.55 -1.53 12.04
N VAL A 307 -10.88 -0.61 11.13
CA VAL A 307 -11.22 0.78 11.45
C VAL A 307 -12.67 0.90 11.95
N GLY A 308 -12.93 1.88 12.84
CA GLY A 308 -14.27 2.23 13.33
C GLY A 308 -14.97 1.19 14.24
N SER A 309 -16.00 1.61 14.96
CA SER A 309 -16.81 0.75 15.86
C SER A 309 -18.15 0.34 15.26
N SER A 310 -18.86 1.30 14.67
CA SER A 310 -20.27 1.16 14.27
C SER A 310 -20.39 0.96 12.76
N ILE A 311 -21.24 0.04 12.30
CA ILE A 311 -21.58 -0.07 10.88
C ILE A 311 -22.27 1.23 10.46
N VAL A 312 -21.70 1.90 9.45
CA VAL A 312 -22.29 3.11 8.85
C VAL A 312 -22.45 2.83 7.37
N LYS A 313 -23.69 2.61 6.93
CA LYS A 313 -24.02 2.57 5.51
C LYS A 313 -24.02 4.00 4.99
N GLU A 314 -22.98 4.36 4.24
CA GLU A 314 -22.91 5.65 3.54
C GLU A 314 -24.17 5.77 2.67
N ALA A 315 -24.95 6.83 2.89
CA ALA A 315 -26.23 7.03 2.20
C ALA A 315 -26.01 6.92 0.69
N ALA A 316 -26.81 6.09 0.01
CA ALA A 316 -26.51 5.58 -1.32
C ALA A 316 -26.25 6.69 -2.34
N LYS A 317 -24.98 7.01 -2.57
CA LYS A 317 -24.53 7.93 -3.61
C LYS A 317 -24.78 7.28 -4.97
N GLU A 318 -25.36 8.06 -5.88
CA GLU A 318 -25.50 7.71 -7.30
C GLU A 318 -24.11 7.29 -7.82
N GLY A 319 -24.02 6.17 -8.52
CA GLY A 319 -22.78 5.70 -9.12
C GLY A 319 -22.66 6.17 -10.56
N VAL A 320 -21.46 6.09 -11.13
CA VAL A 320 -21.26 6.16 -12.58
C VAL A 320 -21.22 4.75 -13.18
N GLN A 321 -21.59 4.65 -14.45
CA GLN A 321 -21.48 3.40 -15.20
C GLN A 321 -20.01 3.02 -15.43
N GLY A 322 -19.73 1.72 -15.53
CA GLY A 322 -18.37 1.18 -15.69
C GLY A 322 -17.62 1.76 -16.89
N ASP A 323 -18.30 1.98 -18.01
CA ASP A 323 -17.72 2.61 -19.20
C ASP A 323 -17.28 4.06 -18.95
N THR A 324 -18.07 4.82 -18.18
CA THR A 324 -17.76 6.21 -17.82
C THR A 324 -16.57 6.28 -16.86
N TYR A 325 -16.51 5.38 -15.86
CA TYR A 325 -15.34 5.22 -14.99
C TYR A 325 -14.10 4.88 -15.81
N THR A 326 -14.19 3.90 -16.71
CA THR A 326 -13.08 3.43 -17.55
C THR A 326 -12.59 4.52 -18.50
N ASN A 327 -13.48 5.34 -19.09
CA ASN A 327 -13.11 6.49 -19.92
C ASN A 327 -12.26 7.51 -19.14
N LEU A 328 -12.69 7.87 -17.92
CA LEU A 328 -11.96 8.83 -17.08
C LEU A 328 -10.64 8.23 -16.56
N TRP A 329 -10.65 6.96 -16.18
CA TRP A 329 -9.47 6.20 -15.75
C TRP A 329 -8.40 6.13 -16.84
N ASN A 330 -8.78 5.81 -18.08
CA ASN A 330 -7.84 5.78 -19.21
C ASN A 330 -7.34 7.18 -19.57
N THR A 331 -8.21 8.21 -19.55
CA THR A 331 -7.80 9.62 -19.74
C THR A 331 -6.72 10.04 -18.73
N LEU A 332 -6.84 9.58 -17.48
CA LEU A 332 -5.86 9.81 -16.42
C LEU A 332 -4.55 9.03 -16.63
N MET A 333 -4.64 7.76 -17.03
CA MET A 333 -3.50 6.84 -17.20
C MET A 333 -2.69 7.07 -18.48
N GLU A 334 -3.31 7.52 -19.57
CA GLU A 334 -2.67 7.75 -20.87
C GLU A 334 -2.05 9.16 -20.97
N SER A 335 -2.39 10.04 -20.03
CA SER A 335 -1.86 11.41 -19.89
C SER A 335 -0.39 11.48 -19.47
N ASP A 336 0.31 12.57 -19.83
CA ASP A 336 1.73 12.77 -19.49
C ASP A 336 1.92 13.69 -18.28
N TYR A 337 2.64 13.20 -17.27
CA TYR A 337 3.00 13.96 -16.06
C TYR A 337 4.52 14.13 -15.93
N SER A 338 5.24 14.20 -17.06
CA SER A 338 6.71 14.25 -17.07
C SER A 338 7.33 15.58 -16.59
N SER A 339 6.57 16.68 -16.67
CA SER A 339 6.95 17.99 -16.14
C SER A 339 5.77 18.68 -15.44
N VAL A 340 5.99 19.89 -14.89
CA VAL A 340 4.91 20.68 -14.29
C VAL A 340 3.92 21.14 -15.36
N GLU A 341 4.43 21.52 -16.53
CA GLU A 341 3.66 22.03 -17.67
C GLU A 341 2.82 20.92 -18.31
N THR A 342 3.39 19.72 -18.52
CA THR A 342 2.61 18.59 -19.05
C THR A 342 1.59 18.09 -18.02
N ALA A 343 1.97 18.01 -16.73
CA ALA A 343 1.03 17.67 -15.67
C ALA A 343 -0.14 18.66 -15.56
N GLN A 344 0.08 19.96 -15.75
CA GLN A 344 -0.99 20.97 -15.78
C GLN A 344 -1.88 20.83 -17.03
N ALA A 345 -1.29 20.61 -18.21
CA ALA A 345 -2.05 20.37 -19.44
C ALA A 345 -2.92 19.11 -19.34
N SER A 346 -2.36 17.99 -18.88
CA SER A 346 -3.09 16.75 -18.63
C SER A 346 -4.15 16.89 -17.54
N THR A 347 -3.89 17.69 -16.48
CA THR A 347 -4.93 18.02 -15.48
C THR A 347 -6.08 18.79 -16.13
N ALA A 348 -5.80 19.76 -17.01
CA ALA A 348 -6.83 20.51 -17.72
C ALA A 348 -7.67 19.63 -18.67
N VAL A 349 -7.02 18.74 -19.44
CA VAL A 349 -7.70 17.77 -20.33
C VAL A 349 -8.61 16.82 -19.53
N PHE A 350 -8.16 16.32 -18.37
CA PHE A 350 -9.03 15.52 -17.50
C PHE A 350 -10.22 16.33 -16.99
N ILE A 351 -10.03 17.60 -16.61
CA ILE A 351 -11.12 18.46 -16.11
C ILE A 351 -12.14 18.75 -17.22
N GLU A 352 -11.70 18.98 -18.46
CA GLU A 352 -12.58 19.09 -19.62
C GLU A 352 -13.40 17.81 -19.80
N ARG A 353 -12.72 16.64 -19.88
CA ARG A 353 -13.36 15.33 -20.06
C ARG A 353 -14.30 14.94 -18.91
N TRP A 354 -14.01 15.37 -17.68
CA TRP A 354 -14.91 15.22 -16.53
C TRP A 354 -16.20 16.01 -16.73
N ASN A 355 -16.10 17.28 -17.15
CA ASN A 355 -17.27 18.14 -17.37
C ASN A 355 -18.12 17.68 -18.57
N GLU A 356 -17.50 17.10 -19.61
CA GLU A 356 -18.22 16.45 -20.72
C GLU A 356 -19.05 15.24 -20.26
N LEU A 357 -18.41 14.29 -19.54
CA LEU A 357 -19.00 13.01 -19.20
C LEU A 357 -19.95 13.08 -18.00
N LEU A 358 -19.65 13.97 -17.03
CA LEU A 358 -20.35 14.07 -15.75
C LEU A 358 -20.81 15.51 -15.45
N PRO A 359 -21.58 16.19 -16.33
CA PRO A 359 -21.96 17.60 -16.17
C PRO A 359 -22.81 17.89 -14.91
N LYS A 360 -23.38 16.86 -14.26
CA LYS A 360 -24.05 16.97 -12.96
C LYS A 360 -23.09 16.93 -11.77
N TRP A 361 -21.94 16.25 -11.90
CA TRP A 361 -21.01 15.99 -10.80
C TRP A 361 -19.97 17.11 -10.72
N LYS A 362 -20.08 17.97 -9.70
CA LYS A 362 -19.07 19.00 -9.45
C LYS A 362 -18.04 18.50 -8.43
N PRO A 363 -16.73 18.74 -8.64
CA PRO A 363 -15.74 18.45 -7.62
C PRO A 363 -15.99 19.31 -6.37
N LEU A 364 -15.62 18.78 -5.21
CA LEU A 364 -15.67 19.51 -3.95
C LEU A 364 -14.48 20.48 -3.89
N SER A 365 -14.73 21.74 -4.22
CA SER A 365 -13.75 22.82 -4.11
C SER A 365 -13.65 23.33 -2.67
N ILE A 366 -12.44 23.46 -2.15
CA ILE A 366 -12.12 23.84 -0.76
C ILE A 366 -10.95 24.82 -0.76
N ASP A 367 -11.15 26.00 -0.16
CA ASP A 367 -10.10 26.97 0.11
C ASP A 367 -9.51 26.78 1.52
N SER A 368 -8.17 26.78 1.60
CA SER A 368 -7.40 26.69 2.83
C SER A 368 -7.51 27.96 3.69
N LYS A 369 -7.74 27.82 5.00
CA LYS A 369 -7.97 28.91 5.97
C LYS A 369 -7.03 28.83 7.19
N GLY A 370 -6.09 27.90 7.19
CA GLY A 370 -5.09 27.76 8.24
C GLY A 370 -4.06 28.90 8.21
N PRO A 371 -3.25 29.05 9.27
CA PRO A 371 -2.33 30.18 9.41
C PRO A 371 -1.44 30.36 8.18
N CYS A 372 -1.36 31.60 7.68
CA CYS A 372 -0.45 31.94 6.61
C CYS A 372 1.00 31.71 7.07
N GLU A 373 1.76 30.91 6.32
CA GLU A 373 3.19 30.73 6.54
C GLU A 373 3.91 32.04 6.21
N SER A 374 4.15 32.87 7.22
CA SER A 374 4.94 34.09 7.09
C SER A 374 6.35 33.73 6.66
N VAL A 375 6.69 34.02 5.40
CA VAL A 375 8.02 33.73 4.83
C VAL A 375 9.06 34.63 5.49
N SER A 376 9.65 34.15 6.58
CA SER A 376 10.79 34.77 7.25
C SER A 376 12.02 34.62 6.36
N SER A 377 12.29 35.63 5.53
CA SER A 377 13.41 35.65 4.58
C SER A 377 14.75 35.95 5.25
N GLU A 378 15.18 35.06 6.15
CA GLU A 378 16.56 35.00 6.65
C GLU A 378 17.36 33.90 5.90
N PRO A 379 18.53 34.22 5.33
CA PRO A 379 19.36 33.23 4.65
C PRO A 379 20.08 32.36 5.69
N ALA A 380 19.64 31.11 5.85
CA ALA A 380 20.25 30.13 6.75
C ALA A 380 21.63 29.63 6.26
N VAL A 381 22.64 30.51 6.33
CA VAL A 381 24.04 30.18 6.05
C VAL A 381 24.61 29.39 7.23
N GLN A 382 24.46 28.06 7.17
CA GLN A 382 25.28 27.14 7.95
C GLN A 382 26.00 26.18 7.00
N HIS A 383 27.25 26.54 6.66
CA HIS A 383 28.18 25.61 6.04
C HIS A 383 28.42 24.44 7.00
N LYS A 384 27.79 23.30 6.72
CA LYS A 384 28.10 22.04 7.40
C LYS A 384 29.34 21.46 6.76
N GLU A 385 30.51 21.86 7.27
CA GLU A 385 31.80 21.30 6.82
C GLU A 385 31.78 19.77 6.92
N LYS A 386 32.33 19.11 5.91
CA LYS A 386 32.65 17.69 6.01
C LYS A 386 33.80 17.55 7.00
N GLN A 387 33.56 16.93 8.15
CA GLN A 387 34.64 16.26 8.86
C GLN A 387 35.08 15.06 8.01
N GLU A 388 36.24 15.19 7.35
CA GLU A 388 36.93 14.05 6.79
C GLU A 388 37.43 13.17 7.93
N VAL A 389 37.18 11.86 7.85
CA VAL A 389 37.67 10.89 8.83
C VAL A 389 39.16 10.64 8.54
N THR A 390 40.03 11.46 9.13
CA THR A 390 41.47 11.29 9.03
C THR A 390 41.91 10.04 9.79
N VAL A 391 42.36 9.01 9.06
CA VAL A 391 42.95 7.81 9.65
C VAL A 391 44.31 8.17 10.23
N ASN A 392 44.45 8.10 11.56
CA ASN A 392 45.67 8.48 12.28
C ASN A 392 46.82 7.50 12.00
N VAL A 393 47.65 7.83 11.01
CA VAL A 393 48.98 7.22 10.83
C VAL A 393 49.92 7.79 11.90
N LEU A 394 50.20 7.00 12.92
CA LEU A 394 51.13 7.36 14.01
C LEU A 394 52.54 7.61 13.46
N SER A 395 53.14 8.74 13.84
CA SER A 395 54.52 9.09 13.47
C SER A 395 55.39 9.40 14.69
N ASN A 396 56.32 8.47 14.93
CA ASN A 396 57.65 8.60 15.53
C ASN A 396 57.94 9.56 16.72
N ASN A 397 58.49 8.93 17.76
CA ASN A 397 59.57 9.41 18.64
C ASN A 397 59.30 10.54 19.65
N LEU A 398 59.17 10.14 20.92
CA LEU A 398 59.67 10.92 22.06
C LEU A 398 60.26 10.00 23.14
N VAL A 399 61.35 10.44 23.78
CA VAL A 399 62.37 9.57 24.39
C VAL A 399 62.34 9.56 25.92
N LYS A 400 62.67 8.42 26.54
CA LYS A 400 63.33 8.40 27.86
C LYS A 400 64.31 7.22 28.01
N ARG A 401 65.44 7.48 28.67
CA ARG A 401 66.60 6.58 28.79
C ARG A 401 66.44 5.52 29.89
N LYS A 402 67.07 4.35 29.70
CA LYS A 402 67.78 3.61 30.76
C LYS A 402 68.99 2.88 30.15
N GLN A 403 70.08 2.74 30.90
CA GLN A 403 71.34 2.13 30.43
C GLN A 403 71.45 0.65 30.83
N VAL A 404 71.97 -0.18 29.90
CA VAL A 404 72.72 -1.44 30.12
C VAL A 404 73.73 -1.54 28.94
N PRO A 405 74.97 -2.04 29.10
CA PRO A 405 76.05 -1.82 28.12
C PRO A 405 76.42 -3.02 27.22
N GLU A 406 77.21 -2.68 26.19
CA GLU A 406 78.26 -3.47 25.50
C GLU A 406 77.93 -4.59 24.50
N ASN A 407 78.81 -4.65 23.49
CA ASN A 407 79.01 -5.66 22.43
C ASN A 407 77.85 -5.87 21.43
N GLY A 408 78.08 -5.90 20.11
CA GLY A 408 79.31 -5.63 19.34
C GLY A 408 79.19 -6.14 17.89
N ASN A 409 79.99 -5.58 16.97
CA ASN A 409 80.14 -5.97 15.55
C ASN A 409 78.91 -5.79 14.63
N THR A 410 79.01 -5.79 13.29
CA THR A 410 79.85 -5.05 12.31
C THR A 410 79.12 -5.12 10.94
N LEU A 411 79.52 -4.31 9.94
CA LEU A 411 79.25 -4.48 8.48
C LEU A 411 77.81 -4.20 7.98
N THR A 412 77.57 -3.73 6.75
CA THR A 412 78.21 -2.70 5.88
C THR A 412 77.23 -2.42 4.71
N GLU A 413 77.37 -1.26 4.04
CA GLU A 413 77.10 -1.07 2.59
C GLU A 413 75.65 -1.30 2.04
N ASP A 414 75.23 -0.67 0.93
CA ASP A 414 75.69 0.56 0.28
C ASP A 414 74.48 1.31 -0.32
N SER A 415 74.71 2.55 -0.70
CA SER A 415 73.90 3.38 -1.58
C SER A 415 73.71 2.78 -2.99
N THR A 416 72.60 3.12 -3.64
CA THR A 416 72.62 4.08 -4.77
C THR A 416 71.23 4.44 -5.28
N ASN A 417 71.18 5.54 -6.03
CA ASN A 417 69.98 6.22 -6.55
C ASN A 417 70.02 6.18 -8.08
N ARG A 418 68.91 5.81 -8.77
CA ARG A 418 68.44 6.52 -9.99
C ARG A 418 67.09 6.05 -10.56
N LYS A 419 66.50 6.98 -11.32
CA LYS A 419 65.27 6.90 -12.10
C LYS A 419 65.33 5.85 -13.22
N ALA A 420 64.18 5.25 -13.53
CA ALA A 420 63.73 5.02 -14.91
C ALA A 420 62.19 5.08 -14.96
N SER A 421 61.64 5.49 -16.09
CA SER A 421 60.21 5.48 -16.38
C SER A 421 59.84 4.30 -17.28
N LEU A 422 58.70 3.67 -17.03
CA LEU A 422 58.00 2.83 -18.00
C LEU A 422 56.50 2.99 -17.77
N GLU A 423 55.75 3.12 -18.87
CA GLU A 423 54.29 3.07 -18.88
C GLU A 423 53.85 1.61 -18.94
N ASP A 424 52.75 1.27 -18.27
CA ASP A 424 51.95 0.12 -18.69
C ASP A 424 50.49 0.31 -18.25
N ALA A 425 49.57 0.04 -19.17
CA ALA A 425 48.13 0.25 -18.96
C ALA A 425 47.40 -1.09 -18.98
N ASN A 426 46.45 -1.29 -18.05
CA ASN A 426 45.56 -2.45 -18.06
C ASN A 426 44.09 -1.99 -17.97
N THR A 427 43.51 -1.75 -19.15
CA THR A 427 42.08 -1.49 -19.34
C THR A 427 41.59 -2.46 -20.41
N LEU A 428 40.77 -3.45 -20.04
CA LEU A 428 40.26 -4.46 -20.98
C LEU A 428 38.89 -4.04 -21.56
N PRO A 429 38.70 -4.01 -22.89
CA PRO A 429 37.45 -3.65 -23.54
C PRO A 429 36.52 -4.86 -23.79
N PRO A 430 35.22 -4.63 -24.07
CA PRO A 430 34.24 -5.69 -24.35
C PRO A 430 34.14 -6.12 -25.84
N ASP A 431 33.40 -7.20 -26.06
CA ASP A 431 32.77 -7.68 -27.31
C ASP A 431 33.63 -8.10 -28.51
N SER A 432 33.67 -9.41 -28.80
CA SER A 432 33.40 -9.94 -30.16
C SER A 432 33.28 -11.48 -30.25
N ILE A 433 32.06 -12.00 -30.45
CA ILE A 433 31.83 -13.33 -31.08
C ILE A 433 30.62 -13.22 -32.04
N LYS A 434 30.81 -13.49 -33.34
CA LYS A 434 29.71 -13.61 -34.33
C LYS A 434 30.02 -14.59 -35.47
N ARG A 435 29.15 -15.60 -35.60
CA ARG A 435 28.67 -16.29 -36.83
C ARG A 435 29.66 -17.03 -37.77
N LYS A 436 29.20 -18.20 -38.23
CA LYS A 436 29.28 -18.67 -39.64
C LYS A 436 27.96 -19.36 -40.03
N SER A 437 27.65 -19.47 -41.33
CA SER A 437 26.32 -19.85 -41.85
C SER A 437 26.29 -20.20 -43.35
N SER A 438 25.58 -21.27 -43.75
CA SER A 438 25.30 -21.74 -45.15
C SER A 438 24.52 -23.08 -45.08
N LEU A 439 23.60 -23.55 -45.93
CA LEU A 439 22.90 -23.17 -47.19
C LEU A 439 21.39 -23.53 -47.02
N THR A 440 20.33 -22.93 -47.61
CA THR A 440 19.79 -22.94 -49.01
C THR A 440 19.69 -24.34 -49.67
N SER A 441 18.61 -24.76 -50.36
CA SER A 441 17.31 -24.15 -50.78
C SER A 441 16.20 -25.25 -50.84
N THR A 442 14.90 -25.02 -51.13
CA THR A 442 14.30 -24.61 -52.43
C THR A 442 12.77 -24.43 -52.31
N LYS A 443 12.13 -23.58 -53.14
CA LYS A 443 10.66 -23.43 -53.24
C LYS A 443 10.02 -24.41 -54.24
N ARG A 444 8.74 -24.76 -54.03
CA ARG A 444 7.76 -24.96 -55.12
C ARG A 444 6.34 -24.60 -54.66
N LYS A 445 5.52 -24.08 -55.59
CA LYS A 445 4.06 -23.94 -55.48
C LYS A 445 3.41 -24.98 -56.40
N ALA A 446 2.26 -25.50 -55.99
CA ALA A 446 1.22 -26.04 -56.85
C ALA A 446 -0.14 -25.78 -56.17
N ALA A 447 -1.24 -25.91 -56.91
CA ALA A 447 -2.61 -25.74 -56.45
C ALA A 447 -3.53 -26.69 -57.26
N VAL A 448 -4.85 -26.53 -57.09
CA VAL A 448 -5.97 -27.08 -57.89
C VAL A 448 -6.74 -28.25 -57.26
N GLU A 449 -8.07 -28.17 -57.46
CA GLU A 449 -9.15 -29.16 -57.34
C GLU A 449 -9.77 -29.53 -55.97
N GLU A 450 -11.09 -29.32 -55.90
CA GLU A 450 -12.07 -29.97 -55.02
C GLU A 450 -12.38 -31.41 -55.52
N PRO A 451 -13.24 -32.19 -54.84
CA PRO A 451 -14.63 -32.16 -55.30
C PRO A 451 -15.73 -32.27 -54.21
N SER A 452 -16.82 -31.52 -54.45
CA SER A 452 -18.24 -31.82 -54.16
C SER A 452 -18.68 -32.58 -52.89
N GLN A 453 -19.42 -31.86 -52.05
CA GLN A 453 -20.75 -32.20 -51.49
C GLN A 453 -21.22 -33.68 -51.38
N GLU A 454 -21.78 -34.03 -50.21
CA GLU A 454 -23.09 -34.68 -50.17
C GLU A 454 -23.91 -34.24 -48.93
N ASN A 455 -25.24 -34.24 -49.01
CA ASN A 455 -26.15 -33.69 -47.98
C ASN A 455 -26.87 -34.78 -47.18
N ILE A 456 -26.82 -34.77 -45.84
CA ILE A 456 -27.88 -35.37 -45.01
C ILE A 456 -28.21 -34.51 -43.77
N HIS A 457 -29.45 -34.03 -43.73
CA HIS A 457 -30.20 -33.54 -42.58
C HIS A 457 -31.67 -33.99 -42.77
N PRO A 458 -32.53 -34.03 -41.74
CA PRO A 458 -32.30 -34.27 -40.31
C PRO A 458 -33.21 -35.42 -39.79
N THR A 459 -33.13 -35.78 -38.50
CA THR A 459 -34.26 -36.47 -37.83
C THR A 459 -34.49 -35.99 -36.40
N THR A 460 -35.69 -35.47 -36.15
CA THR A 460 -36.22 -35.15 -34.81
C THR A 460 -36.77 -36.40 -34.12
N ARG A 461 -36.57 -36.53 -32.79
CA ARG A 461 -37.48 -37.34 -31.97
C ARG A 461 -37.63 -36.86 -30.53
N ALA A 462 -38.69 -36.09 -30.26
CA ALA A 462 -39.20 -35.93 -28.91
C ALA A 462 -39.91 -37.20 -28.43
N LYS A 463 -39.85 -37.50 -27.13
CA LYS A 463 -40.78 -38.42 -26.45
C LYS A 463 -41.16 -37.90 -25.07
N ARG A 464 -42.38 -37.37 -24.94
CA ARG A 464 -43.11 -37.32 -23.67
C ARG A 464 -43.76 -38.67 -23.40
N ARG A 465 -43.63 -39.18 -22.18
CA ARG A 465 -44.66 -39.86 -21.34
C ARG A 465 -43.94 -40.23 -20.03
N ALA A 466 -44.28 -39.69 -18.86
CA ALA A 466 -45.57 -39.67 -18.17
C ALA A 466 -45.92 -41.03 -17.55
N LEU A 467 -45.65 -41.10 -16.25
CA LEU A 467 -46.47 -41.69 -15.19
C LEU A 467 -46.41 -40.74 -13.99
#